data_AF-A0A8U0L535-F1
#
_entry.id   AF-A0A8U0L535-F1
#
_cell.length_a   1.000
_cell.length_b   1.000
_cell.length_c   1.000
_cell.angle_alpha   90.00
_cell.angle_beta   90.00
_cell.angle_gamma   90.00
#
_symmetry.space_group_name_H-M   'P 1'
#
loop_
_entity.id
_entity.type
_entity.pdbx_description
1 polymer ?
#
loop_
_entity_poly.entity_id
_entity_poly.type
_entity_poly.pdbx_seq_one_letter_code
_entity_poly.pdbx_strand_id
1 'polypeptide(L)'
;MPEYSEEILDSNSISSTDKAGRPIPVTIPIALAPGIKVVYTTRLGGLSTGDYGNLNLGGKSGDEPEAVLSNRIALAEAVQARLSLVSQVHSGVAVDVDDSFVINTPFGFDVSGTHGETDTPRVIEADGQVTAQSGIALGMFAADCLPVLLGDPVTGIIGAAHCGRRGLERGVIGATVDLMKSKGADPANIVATLGPRICGDCYEVGDEIADRFIKRFPLTKTKTRFGGAGIDIAEAAMIDLAFAGVHQVVDSMPRVHAATQYLEEDPELAELCRTDGEGPAKLAERIDNISHSMCTLENPLWYSHRRAALANKTHEGRLLALIVRD
;
A
#
# COMPACT_ATOMS: atom_id res chain seq x y z
N MET A 1 33.32 -12.59 24.94
CA MET A 1 32.15 -11.69 24.86
C MET A 1 32.34 -10.87 23.60
N PRO A 2 31.44 -10.93 22.61
CA PRO A 2 31.58 -10.12 21.41
C PRO A 2 31.38 -8.66 21.82
N GLU A 3 32.37 -7.82 21.55
CA GLU A 3 32.25 -6.37 21.65
C GLU A 3 31.19 -5.91 20.66
N TYR A 4 30.07 -5.38 21.16
CA TYR A 4 29.12 -4.67 20.33
C TYR A 4 29.75 -3.31 19.99
N SER A 5 29.95 -3.05 18.71
CA SER A 5 30.32 -1.72 18.21
C SER A 5 29.20 -0.75 18.59
N GLU A 6 29.55 0.31 19.33
CA GLU A 6 28.68 1.46 19.62
C GLU A 6 28.60 2.45 18.45
N GLU A 7 29.05 2.08 17.24
CA GLU A 7 28.79 2.89 16.06
C GLU A 7 27.27 2.94 15.82
N ILE A 8 26.67 4.08 16.18
CA ILE A 8 25.37 4.49 15.65
C ILE A 8 25.53 4.45 14.13
N LEU A 9 24.97 3.41 13.50
CA LEU A 9 24.83 3.36 12.06
C LEU A 9 24.10 4.64 11.63
N ASP A 10 24.83 5.56 11.02
CA ASP A 10 24.25 6.70 10.34
C ASP A 10 23.51 6.16 9.12
N SER A 11 22.24 5.82 9.31
CA SER A 11 21.34 5.29 8.29
C SER A 11 21.15 6.21 7.11
N ASN A 12 21.48 7.49 7.24
CA ASN A 12 21.35 8.48 6.18
C ASN A 12 22.43 8.29 5.10
N SER A 13 23.37 7.36 5.32
CA SER A 13 24.44 7.00 4.39
C SER A 13 24.22 5.68 3.63
N ILE A 14 23.08 5.00 3.82
CA ILE A 14 22.80 3.73 3.15
C ILE A 14 22.48 4.02 1.68
N SER A 15 23.35 3.55 0.78
CA SER A 15 23.13 3.59 -0.66
C SER A 15 21.77 3.00 -1.03
N SER A 16 21.04 3.65 -1.93
CA SER A 16 19.78 3.16 -2.50
C SER A 16 19.95 1.87 -3.33
N THR A 17 21.20 1.47 -3.56
CA THR A 17 21.58 0.21 -4.20
C THR A 17 22.62 -0.56 -3.41
N ASP A 18 22.62 -1.89 -3.54
CA ASP A 18 23.66 -2.75 -2.98
C ASP A 18 24.97 -2.67 -3.78
N LYS A 19 26.00 -3.42 -3.34
CA LYS A 19 27.31 -3.44 -4.00
C LYS A 19 27.28 -3.92 -5.46
N ALA A 20 26.20 -4.58 -5.88
CA ALA A 20 25.97 -5.05 -7.24
C ALA A 20 25.07 -4.10 -8.05
N GLY A 21 24.69 -2.94 -7.48
CA GLY A 21 23.80 -1.97 -8.11
C GLY A 21 22.31 -2.36 -8.06
N ARG A 22 21.93 -3.36 -7.26
CA ARG A 22 20.52 -3.77 -7.12
C ARG A 22 19.81 -2.84 -6.14
N PRO A 23 18.57 -2.41 -6.40
CA PRO A 23 17.87 -1.49 -5.50
C PRO A 23 17.69 -2.12 -4.11
N ILE A 24 17.71 -1.27 -3.07
CA ILE A 24 17.42 -1.65 -1.69
C ILE A 24 16.13 -0.95 -1.25
N PRO A 25 14.96 -1.59 -1.39
CA PRO A 25 13.68 -0.99 -1.05
C PRO A 25 13.63 -0.52 0.41
N VAL A 26 13.32 0.76 0.63
CA VAL A 26 13.04 1.26 1.97
C VAL A 26 11.61 0.89 2.33
N THR A 27 11.48 0.00 3.32
CA THR A 27 10.20 -0.58 3.74
C THR A 27 9.93 -0.36 5.22
N ILE A 28 8.65 -0.34 5.58
CA ILE A 28 8.18 -0.17 6.95
C ILE A 28 7.46 -1.47 7.36
N PRO A 29 8.15 -2.39 8.06
CA PRO A 29 7.54 -3.63 8.53
C PRO A 29 6.70 -3.39 9.79
N ILE A 30 5.53 -4.03 9.83
CA ILE A 30 4.59 -4.07 10.94
C ILE A 30 4.35 -5.53 11.32
N ALA A 31 4.51 -5.88 12.60
CA ALA A 31 4.05 -7.16 13.11
C ALA A 31 2.52 -7.08 13.30
N LEU A 32 1.75 -7.72 12.42
CA LEU A 32 0.29 -7.66 12.48
C LEU A 32 -0.26 -8.62 13.53
N ALA A 33 0.23 -9.86 13.52
CA ALA A 33 -0.14 -10.91 14.46
C ALA A 33 1.01 -11.95 14.51
N PRO A 34 1.02 -12.91 15.45
CA PRO A 34 2.02 -13.97 15.47
C PRO A 34 2.10 -14.71 14.11
N GLY A 35 3.29 -14.75 13.50
CA GLY A 35 3.51 -15.38 12.20
C GLY A 35 2.95 -14.62 10.99
N ILE A 36 2.40 -13.41 11.16
CA ILE A 36 1.85 -12.59 10.08
C ILE A 36 2.46 -11.19 10.13
N LYS A 37 3.09 -10.79 9.03
CA LYS A 37 3.77 -9.50 8.88
C LYS A 37 3.12 -8.69 7.77
N VAL A 38 3.10 -7.40 7.98
CA VAL A 38 2.71 -6.40 6.98
C VAL A 38 3.92 -5.56 6.63
N VAL A 39 4.02 -5.15 5.37
CA VAL A 39 5.08 -4.29 4.87
C VAL A 39 4.48 -3.16 4.04
N TYR A 40 4.82 -1.92 4.36
CA TYR A 40 4.52 -0.79 3.48
C TYR A 40 5.80 -0.36 2.77
N THR A 41 5.78 -0.26 1.44
CA THR A 41 6.90 0.30 0.69
C THR A 41 6.81 1.82 0.68
N THR A 42 7.96 2.49 0.75
CA THR A 42 8.05 3.94 0.51
C THR A 42 8.37 4.21 -0.97
N ARG A 43 8.64 5.47 -1.32
CA ARG A 43 9.19 5.86 -2.62
C ARG A 43 10.70 5.65 -2.75
N LEU A 44 11.41 5.36 -1.66
CA LEU A 44 12.87 5.37 -1.62
C LEU A 44 13.46 3.98 -1.95
N GLY A 45 14.69 3.98 -2.45
CA GLY A 45 15.46 2.75 -2.62
C GLY A 45 15.10 1.94 -3.86
N GLY A 46 14.77 2.62 -4.97
CA GLY A 46 14.48 1.99 -6.26
C GLY A 46 15.24 2.62 -7.43
N LEU A 47 14.98 2.12 -8.65
CA LEU A 47 15.67 2.54 -9.88
C LEU A 47 14.85 3.43 -10.83
N SER A 48 13.56 3.63 -10.54
CA SER A 48 12.72 4.51 -11.35
C SER A 48 13.16 5.96 -11.22
N THR A 49 12.80 6.81 -12.19
CA THR A 49 13.26 8.21 -12.24
C THR A 49 12.10 9.17 -12.51
N GLY A 50 12.36 10.48 -12.33
CA GLY A 50 11.36 11.52 -12.59
C GLY A 50 10.11 11.37 -11.72
N ASP A 51 8.94 11.44 -12.33
CA ASP A 51 7.64 11.34 -11.62
C ASP A 51 7.38 9.95 -11.02
N TYR A 52 8.14 8.93 -11.45
CA TYR A 52 8.14 7.58 -10.87
C TYR A 52 9.22 7.38 -9.80
N GLY A 53 10.01 8.41 -9.52
CA GLY A 53 11.13 8.34 -8.59
C GLY A 53 10.73 7.88 -7.17
N ASN A 54 11.34 6.86 -6.57
CA ASN A 54 12.39 5.96 -7.10
C ASN A 54 12.00 4.47 -7.05
N LEU A 55 11.26 4.04 -6.04
CA LEU A 55 10.75 2.67 -5.91
C LEU A 55 9.33 2.56 -6.45
N ASN A 56 9.12 2.82 -7.75
CA ASN A 56 7.83 2.56 -8.36
C ASN A 56 7.65 1.06 -8.63
N LEU A 57 6.51 0.52 -8.19
CA LEU A 57 6.20 -0.90 -8.30
C LEU A 57 5.10 -1.18 -9.33
N GLY A 58 4.48 -0.14 -9.89
CA GLY A 58 3.40 -0.24 -10.88
C GLY A 58 3.85 0.15 -12.29
N GLY A 59 3.73 -0.76 -13.26
CA GLY A 59 4.07 -0.50 -14.66
C GLY A 59 2.96 0.14 -15.51
N LYS A 60 1.70 0.07 -15.06
CA LYS A 60 0.50 0.45 -15.84
C LYS A 60 0.47 1.94 -16.24
N SER A 61 1.14 2.80 -15.49
CA SER A 61 1.24 4.24 -15.75
C SER A 61 2.24 4.61 -16.84
N GLY A 62 3.11 3.67 -17.26
CA GLY A 62 4.10 3.88 -18.32
C GLY A 62 5.52 4.19 -17.84
N ASP A 63 5.91 3.70 -16.65
CA ASP A 63 7.30 3.72 -16.20
C ASP A 63 8.17 2.75 -17.01
N GLU A 64 9.49 2.87 -16.88
CA GLU A 64 10.44 1.99 -17.54
C GLU A 64 10.30 0.54 -16.98
N PRO A 65 10.05 -0.47 -17.85
CA PRO A 65 9.80 -1.85 -17.44
C PRO A 65 10.95 -2.58 -16.71
N GLU A 66 12.21 -2.38 -17.10
CA GLU A 66 13.40 -2.90 -16.40
C GLU A 66 13.54 -2.29 -14.99
N ALA A 67 13.23 -1.01 -14.82
CA ALA A 67 13.23 -0.35 -13.51
C ALA A 67 12.14 -0.95 -12.60
N VAL A 68 10.90 -1.06 -13.09
CA VAL A 68 9.78 -1.68 -12.36
C VAL A 68 10.09 -3.14 -12.02
N LEU A 69 10.63 -3.91 -12.97
CA LEU A 69 11.01 -5.30 -12.74
C LEU A 69 12.09 -5.42 -11.66
N SER A 70 13.13 -4.60 -11.72
CA SER A 70 14.21 -4.59 -10.73
C SER A 70 13.69 -4.22 -9.33
N ASN A 71 12.81 -3.21 -9.24
CA ASN A 71 12.16 -2.83 -7.98
C ASN A 71 11.32 -3.99 -7.41
N ARG A 72 10.55 -4.69 -8.25
CA ARG A 72 9.73 -5.85 -7.84
C ARG A 72 10.60 -7.03 -7.38
N ILE A 73 11.71 -7.32 -8.07
CA ILE A 73 12.65 -8.38 -7.68
C ILE A 73 13.26 -8.07 -6.31
N ALA A 74 13.79 -6.86 -6.14
CA ALA A 74 14.40 -6.47 -4.87
C ALA A 74 13.39 -6.47 -3.72
N LEU A 75 12.14 -6.05 -3.97
CA LEU A 75 11.09 -6.13 -2.97
C LEU A 75 10.78 -7.58 -2.59
N ALA A 76 10.67 -8.50 -3.56
CA ALA A 76 10.44 -9.92 -3.31
C ALA A 76 11.56 -10.54 -2.46
N GLU A 77 12.82 -10.19 -2.74
CA GLU A 77 13.98 -10.59 -1.94
C GLU A 77 13.89 -10.01 -0.50
N ALA A 78 13.56 -8.73 -0.36
CA ALA A 78 13.46 -8.05 0.93
C ALA A 78 12.35 -8.62 1.83
N VAL A 79 11.20 -8.99 1.25
CA VAL A 79 10.09 -9.62 2.00
C VAL A 79 10.20 -11.14 2.08
N GLN A 80 11.22 -11.73 1.43
CA GLN A 80 11.47 -13.17 1.38
C GLN A 80 10.27 -13.99 0.89
N ALA A 81 9.48 -13.43 -0.02
CA ALA A 81 8.27 -14.05 -0.53
C ALA A 81 8.01 -13.66 -1.98
N ARG A 82 7.31 -14.53 -2.70
CA ARG A 82 6.84 -14.25 -4.05
C ARG A 82 5.72 -13.22 -4.00
N LEU A 83 5.77 -12.21 -4.87
CA LEU A 83 4.73 -11.18 -4.92
C LEU A 83 3.50 -11.67 -5.68
N SER A 84 2.34 -11.60 -5.05
CA SER A 84 1.05 -11.79 -5.70
C SER A 84 0.41 -10.44 -5.96
N LEU A 85 0.13 -10.17 -7.24
CA LEU A 85 -0.36 -8.89 -7.74
C LEU A 85 -1.55 -9.15 -8.68
N VAL A 86 -2.52 -8.24 -8.65
CA VAL A 86 -3.74 -8.26 -9.48
C VAL A 86 -3.94 -6.92 -10.19
N SER A 87 -4.60 -6.97 -11.36
CA SER A 87 -5.00 -5.76 -12.08
C SER A 87 -6.16 -5.09 -11.35
N GLN A 88 -5.82 -4.10 -10.51
CA GLN A 88 -6.79 -3.32 -9.75
C GLN A 88 -7.69 -2.48 -10.67
N VAL A 89 -9.01 -2.67 -10.56
CA VAL A 89 -10.04 -2.02 -11.38
C VAL A 89 -11.11 -1.32 -10.55
N HIS A 90 -10.88 -1.14 -9.24
CA HIS A 90 -11.79 -0.57 -8.27
C HIS A 90 -13.14 -1.32 -8.18
N SER A 91 -13.10 -2.64 -8.34
CA SER A 91 -14.19 -3.60 -8.17
C SER A 91 -14.49 -3.90 -6.69
N GLY A 92 -15.53 -4.71 -6.46
CA GLY A 92 -15.79 -5.37 -5.18
C GLY A 92 -15.41 -6.86 -5.21
N VAL A 93 -14.47 -7.25 -6.08
CA VAL A 93 -14.12 -8.66 -6.33
C VAL A 93 -12.83 -9.01 -5.59
N ALA A 94 -12.86 -10.13 -4.86
CA ALA A 94 -11.70 -10.76 -4.27
C ALA A 94 -11.39 -12.10 -4.98
N VAL A 95 -10.11 -12.43 -5.13
CA VAL A 95 -9.65 -13.66 -5.81
C VAL A 95 -8.85 -14.57 -4.89
N ASP A 96 -8.99 -15.87 -5.09
CA ASP A 96 -8.20 -16.90 -4.39
C ASP A 96 -6.89 -17.14 -5.14
N VAL A 97 -5.78 -17.03 -4.40
CA VAL A 97 -4.40 -17.05 -4.92
C VAL A 97 -3.72 -18.41 -4.77
N ASP A 98 -4.34 -19.38 -4.08
CA ASP A 98 -3.66 -20.64 -3.68
C ASP A 98 -3.10 -21.50 -4.83
N ASP A 99 -3.61 -21.43 -6.06
CA ASP A 99 -3.14 -22.30 -7.15
C ASP A 99 -2.80 -21.56 -8.45
N SER A 100 -2.49 -20.27 -8.37
CA SER A 100 -2.14 -19.50 -9.56
C SER A 100 -1.06 -18.48 -9.28
N PHE A 101 0.18 -18.98 -9.38
CA PHE A 101 1.35 -18.13 -9.42
C PHE A 101 2.00 -18.23 -10.80
N VAL A 102 1.78 -17.20 -11.62
CA VAL A 102 2.64 -16.92 -12.76
C VAL A 102 3.48 -15.69 -12.43
N ILE A 103 4.74 -15.67 -12.86
CA ILE A 103 5.62 -14.51 -12.65
C ILE A 103 4.92 -13.27 -13.22
N ASN A 104 4.72 -12.25 -12.37
CA ASN A 104 4.09 -11.01 -12.79
C ASN A 104 4.87 -10.38 -13.93
N THR A 105 4.15 -9.88 -14.94
CA THR A 105 4.80 -9.18 -16.04
C THR A 105 5.39 -7.84 -15.55
N PRO A 106 6.50 -7.37 -16.13
CA PRO A 106 7.09 -6.06 -15.80
C PRO A 106 6.14 -4.87 -16.00
N PHE A 107 5.20 -4.97 -16.94
CA PHE A 107 4.38 -3.84 -17.43
C PHE A 107 3.06 -3.63 -16.67
N GLY A 108 2.84 -4.30 -15.53
CA GLY A 108 1.61 -4.14 -14.74
C GLY A 108 0.39 -4.88 -15.29
N PHE A 109 0.60 -5.86 -16.16
CA PHE A 109 -0.42 -6.89 -16.45
C PHE A 109 -0.27 -7.97 -15.38
N ASP A 110 -0.84 -7.72 -14.20
CA ASP A 110 -0.68 -8.58 -13.04
C ASP A 110 -1.57 -9.85 -13.17
N VAL A 111 -1.04 -11.02 -12.77
CA VAL A 111 -1.50 -12.35 -13.24
C VAL A 111 -1.87 -13.34 -12.12
N SER A 112 -1.95 -12.89 -10.87
CA SER A 112 -2.16 -13.80 -9.73
C SER A 112 -3.65 -14.08 -9.45
N GLY A 113 -3.98 -15.32 -9.11
CA GLY A 113 -5.37 -15.75 -8.77
C GLY A 113 -5.98 -16.78 -9.73
N THR A 114 -7.07 -17.45 -9.32
CA THR A 114 -7.75 -18.56 -10.03
C THR A 114 -8.49 -18.10 -11.33
N HIS A 115 -8.54 -18.81 -12.48
CA HIS A 115 -8.78 -20.25 -12.80
C HIS A 115 -8.12 -20.77 -14.11
N GLY A 116 -7.85 -22.10 -14.17
CA GLY A 116 -7.94 -22.97 -15.39
C GLY A 116 -6.72 -23.86 -15.69
N GLU A 117 -6.93 -25.09 -16.23
CA GLU A 117 -5.92 -26.08 -16.72
C GLU A 117 -5.02 -25.58 -17.89
N THR A 118 -4.71 -24.29 -17.94
CA THR A 118 -3.92 -23.72 -19.02
C THR A 118 -2.71 -23.02 -18.44
N ASP A 119 -1.51 -23.47 -18.82
CA ASP A 119 -0.19 -22.92 -18.46
C ASP A 119 0.05 -21.47 -18.94
N THR A 120 -0.97 -20.76 -19.40
CA THR A 120 -0.85 -19.41 -19.95
C THR A 120 -1.15 -18.34 -18.88
N PRO A 121 -0.20 -17.41 -18.59
CA PRO A 121 -0.49 -16.25 -17.76
C PRO A 121 -1.69 -15.47 -18.27
N ARG A 122 -2.62 -15.11 -17.37
CA ARG A 122 -3.79 -14.26 -17.67
C ARG A 122 -3.86 -13.12 -16.69
N VAL A 123 -4.29 -11.96 -17.19
CA VAL A 123 -4.55 -10.78 -16.34
C VAL A 123 -5.76 -11.06 -15.47
N ILE A 124 -5.60 -10.93 -14.15
CA ILE A 124 -6.67 -11.12 -13.19
C ILE A 124 -7.14 -9.75 -12.70
N GLU A 125 -8.36 -9.38 -13.05
CA GLU A 125 -8.98 -8.14 -12.56
C GLU A 125 -9.65 -8.38 -11.21
N ALA A 126 -9.12 -7.75 -10.17
CA ALA A 126 -9.62 -7.86 -8.81
C ALA A 126 -9.12 -6.71 -7.95
N ASP A 127 -9.77 -6.49 -6.82
CA ASP A 127 -9.34 -5.51 -5.81
C ASP A 127 -9.25 -6.14 -4.41
N GLY A 128 -9.45 -7.45 -4.30
CA GLY A 128 -9.17 -8.27 -3.12
C GLY A 128 -8.36 -9.51 -3.51
N GLN A 129 -7.51 -9.97 -2.62
CA GLN A 129 -6.74 -11.20 -2.76
C GLN A 129 -6.79 -11.96 -1.44
N VAL A 130 -6.84 -13.30 -1.49
CA VAL A 130 -6.78 -14.17 -0.31
C VAL A 130 -5.92 -15.39 -0.61
N THR A 131 -5.11 -15.81 0.36
CA THR A 131 -4.37 -17.08 0.29
C THR A 131 -4.25 -17.75 1.65
N ALA A 132 -4.17 -19.09 1.64
CA ALA A 132 -3.77 -19.90 2.78
C ALA A 132 -2.29 -20.35 2.68
N GLN A 133 -1.58 -20.00 1.60
CA GLN A 133 -0.20 -20.44 1.37
C GLN A 133 0.83 -19.52 2.03
N SER A 134 1.92 -20.10 2.51
CA SER A 134 3.13 -19.37 2.91
C SER A 134 4.05 -19.10 1.71
N GLY A 135 5.01 -18.19 1.89
CA GLY A 135 5.95 -17.81 0.83
C GLY A 135 5.33 -16.99 -0.31
N ILE A 136 4.10 -16.49 -0.11
CA ILE A 136 3.40 -15.54 -0.98
C ILE A 136 3.09 -14.27 -0.19
N ALA A 137 3.47 -13.13 -0.73
CA ALA A 137 3.10 -11.81 -0.23
C ALA A 137 1.97 -11.25 -1.10
N LEU A 138 0.79 -11.03 -0.51
CA LEU A 138 -0.32 -10.38 -1.20
C LEU A 138 -0.07 -8.87 -1.23
N GLY A 139 0.20 -8.31 -2.41
CA GLY A 139 0.48 -6.89 -2.61
C GLY A 139 -0.73 -6.14 -3.17
N MET A 140 -1.03 -4.97 -2.58
CA MET A 140 -2.00 -4.02 -3.11
C MET A 140 -1.32 -2.70 -3.44
N PHE A 141 -1.46 -2.26 -4.69
CA PHE A 141 -0.99 -0.97 -5.16
C PHE A 141 -1.81 0.15 -4.55
N ALA A 142 -1.12 1.22 -4.14
CA ALA A 142 -1.76 2.43 -3.69
C ALA A 142 -1.02 3.69 -4.18
N ALA A 143 -1.82 4.72 -4.39
CA ALA A 143 -1.43 6.13 -4.44
C ALA A 143 -2.73 6.87 -4.08
N ASP A 144 -2.94 7.10 -2.79
CA ASP A 144 -4.18 7.60 -2.14
C ASP A 144 -5.26 6.59 -1.77
N CYS A 145 -5.57 5.60 -2.61
CA CYS A 145 -6.53 4.56 -2.23
C CYS A 145 -6.03 3.76 -1.02
N LEU A 146 -6.94 3.32 -0.16
CA LEU A 146 -6.61 2.65 1.11
C LEU A 146 -6.32 1.15 0.88
N PRO A 147 -5.13 0.62 1.19
CA PRO A 147 -4.94 -0.81 1.32
C PRO A 147 -5.37 -1.30 2.71
N VAL A 148 -6.22 -2.32 2.78
CA VAL A 148 -6.61 -3.02 4.01
C VAL A 148 -6.00 -4.41 3.98
N LEU A 149 -5.22 -4.75 5.01
CA LEU A 149 -4.51 -6.03 5.11
C LEU A 149 -5.07 -6.80 6.31
N LEU A 150 -5.37 -8.08 6.11
CA LEU A 150 -6.12 -8.91 7.05
C LEU A 150 -5.41 -10.26 7.26
N GLY A 151 -5.28 -10.71 8.50
CA GLY A 151 -4.69 -12.02 8.79
C GLY A 151 -5.41 -12.71 9.94
N ASP A 152 -5.74 -13.98 9.77
CA ASP A 152 -6.17 -14.85 10.85
C ASP A 152 -4.96 -15.63 11.37
N PRO A 153 -4.41 -15.32 12.56
CA PRO A 153 -3.23 -16.00 13.10
C PRO A 153 -3.51 -17.44 13.56
N VAL A 154 -4.77 -17.86 13.69
CA VAL A 154 -5.14 -19.23 14.08
C VAL A 154 -5.06 -20.17 12.89
N THR A 155 -5.58 -19.73 11.74
CA THR A 155 -5.59 -20.52 10.49
C THR A 155 -4.41 -20.21 9.57
N GLY A 156 -3.78 -19.05 9.77
CA GLY A 156 -2.75 -18.49 8.91
C GLY A 156 -3.29 -17.95 7.59
N ILE A 157 -4.60 -17.80 7.41
CA ILE A 157 -5.16 -17.25 6.17
C ILE A 157 -4.91 -15.74 6.15
N ILE A 158 -4.36 -15.25 5.04
CA ILE A 158 -4.12 -13.82 4.82
C ILE A 158 -4.97 -13.30 3.68
N GLY A 159 -5.39 -12.05 3.79
CA GLY A 159 -6.15 -11.32 2.78
C GLY A 159 -5.66 -9.89 2.65
N ALA A 160 -5.81 -9.33 1.46
CA ALA A 160 -5.50 -7.94 1.17
C ALA A 160 -6.62 -7.35 0.31
N ALA A 161 -6.94 -6.06 0.49
CA ALA A 161 -7.97 -5.37 -0.26
C ALA A 161 -7.54 -3.94 -0.62
N HIS A 162 -7.66 -3.58 -1.89
CA HIS A 162 -7.54 -2.23 -2.41
C HIS A 162 -8.89 -1.49 -2.30
N CYS A 163 -8.98 -0.61 -1.31
CA CYS A 163 -10.19 0.06 -0.87
C CYS A 163 -10.21 1.54 -1.30
N GLY A 164 -10.23 1.79 -2.61
CA GLY A 164 -10.62 3.11 -3.12
C GLY A 164 -12.12 3.37 -2.89
N ARG A 165 -12.58 4.62 -3.06
CA ARG A 165 -14.00 4.99 -2.89
C ARG A 165 -14.97 4.03 -3.57
N ARG A 166 -14.73 3.70 -4.84
CA ARG A 166 -15.60 2.80 -5.63
C ARG A 166 -15.55 1.35 -5.12
N GLY A 167 -14.39 0.87 -4.66
CA GLY A 167 -14.24 -0.48 -4.10
C GLY A 167 -14.99 -0.63 -2.78
N LEU A 168 -14.92 0.39 -1.91
CA LEU A 168 -15.71 0.49 -0.69
C LEU A 168 -17.21 0.54 -0.99
N GLU A 169 -17.65 1.40 -1.91
CA GLU A 169 -19.06 1.44 -2.37
C GLU A 169 -19.55 0.07 -2.88
N ARG A 170 -18.64 -0.76 -3.42
CA ARG A 170 -18.89 -2.11 -3.95
C ARG A 170 -18.66 -3.25 -2.94
N GLY A 171 -18.24 -2.96 -1.71
CA GLY A 171 -18.09 -3.95 -0.64
C GLY A 171 -16.86 -4.85 -0.74
N VAL A 172 -15.73 -4.35 -1.27
CA VAL A 172 -14.50 -5.15 -1.44
C VAL A 172 -13.98 -5.79 -0.15
N ILE A 173 -14.10 -5.10 1.01
CA ILE A 173 -13.67 -5.64 2.32
C ILE A 173 -14.51 -6.87 2.68
N GLY A 174 -15.83 -6.77 2.54
CA GLY A 174 -16.75 -7.89 2.80
C GLY A 174 -16.45 -9.08 1.88
N ALA A 175 -16.22 -8.83 0.59
CA ALA A 175 -15.85 -9.88 -0.36
C ALA A 175 -14.53 -10.58 0.01
N THR A 176 -13.52 -9.84 0.45
CA THR A 176 -12.25 -10.42 0.93
C THR A 176 -12.45 -11.24 2.19
N VAL A 177 -13.20 -10.75 3.19
CA VAL A 177 -13.47 -11.51 4.44
C VAL A 177 -14.32 -12.75 4.18
N ASP A 178 -15.32 -12.68 3.30
CA ASP A 178 -16.11 -13.85 2.92
C ASP A 178 -15.27 -14.91 2.21
N LEU A 179 -14.32 -14.49 1.36
CA LEU A 179 -13.36 -15.43 0.76
C LEU A 179 -12.43 -16.04 1.82
N MET A 180 -11.90 -15.25 2.76
CA MET A 180 -11.12 -15.77 3.91
C MET A 180 -11.93 -16.81 4.71
N LYS A 181 -13.21 -16.53 5.00
CA LYS A 181 -14.12 -17.46 5.69
C LYS A 181 -14.30 -18.76 4.94
N SER A 182 -14.48 -18.68 3.61
CA SER A 182 -14.64 -19.87 2.77
C SER A 182 -13.44 -20.80 2.82
N LYS A 183 -12.24 -20.26 3.12
CA LYS A 183 -10.99 -21.01 3.32
C LYS A 183 -10.78 -21.49 4.75
N GLY A 184 -11.66 -21.11 5.68
CA GLY A 184 -11.65 -21.56 7.07
C GLY A 184 -11.32 -20.49 8.11
N ALA A 185 -11.08 -19.24 7.70
CA ALA A 185 -10.80 -18.17 8.65
C ALA A 185 -12.05 -17.83 9.48
N ASP A 186 -11.84 -17.45 10.74
CA ASP A 186 -12.91 -16.92 11.60
C ASP A 186 -12.77 -15.39 11.68
N PRO A 187 -13.78 -14.59 11.27
CA PRO A 187 -13.73 -13.13 11.38
C PRO A 187 -13.39 -12.61 12.77
N ALA A 188 -13.78 -13.33 13.83
CA ALA A 188 -13.45 -12.95 15.20
C ALA A 188 -11.94 -13.02 15.51
N ASN A 189 -11.21 -13.89 14.79
CA ASN A 189 -9.76 -14.05 14.90
C ASN A 189 -8.99 -13.14 13.93
N ILE A 190 -9.64 -12.64 12.88
CA ILE A 190 -8.97 -11.78 11.89
C ILE A 190 -8.50 -10.49 12.57
N VAL A 191 -7.21 -10.20 12.39
CA VAL A 191 -6.57 -8.93 12.71
C VAL A 191 -6.36 -8.17 11.42
N ALA A 192 -6.79 -6.92 11.38
CA ALA A 192 -6.61 -6.03 10.23
C ALA A 192 -5.66 -4.88 10.53
N THR A 193 -5.12 -4.26 9.48
CA THR A 193 -4.47 -2.95 9.54
C THR A 193 -4.86 -2.13 8.32
N LEU A 194 -4.94 -0.81 8.51
CA LEU A 194 -5.20 0.17 7.46
C LEU A 194 -3.88 0.81 7.04
N GLY A 195 -3.45 0.59 5.79
CA GLY A 195 -2.20 1.13 5.28
C GLY A 195 -2.27 2.60 4.84
N PRO A 196 -1.16 3.14 4.29
CA PRO A 196 -1.06 4.52 3.84
C PRO A 196 -2.10 4.86 2.77
N ARG A 197 -2.75 6.02 2.90
CA ARG A 197 -3.91 6.43 2.09
C ARG A 197 -4.10 7.94 2.15
N ILE A 198 -4.98 8.53 1.36
CA ILE A 198 -5.36 9.94 1.54
C ILE A 198 -6.29 10.10 2.75
N CYS A 199 -6.05 11.10 3.62
CA CYS A 199 -6.89 11.34 4.80
C CYS A 199 -8.15 12.15 4.46
N GLY A 200 -9.14 12.13 5.36
CA GLY A 200 -10.40 12.87 5.19
C GLY A 200 -10.23 14.38 5.02
N ASP A 201 -9.19 14.98 5.58
CA ASP A 201 -8.88 16.42 5.42
C ASP A 201 -8.31 16.76 4.03
N CYS A 202 -7.79 15.76 3.32
CA CYS A 202 -7.13 15.90 2.03
C CYS A 202 -7.99 15.41 0.86
N TYR A 203 -8.92 14.48 1.11
CA TYR A 203 -9.65 13.82 0.04
C TYR A 203 -10.93 14.55 -0.37
N GLU A 204 -10.76 15.59 -1.18
CA GLU A 204 -11.88 16.37 -1.73
C GLU A 204 -12.54 15.67 -2.91
N VAL A 205 -13.87 15.56 -2.88
CA VAL A 205 -14.66 14.86 -3.90
C VAL A 205 -15.88 15.64 -4.40
N GLY A 206 -16.23 16.75 -3.73
CA GLY A 206 -17.43 17.53 -4.03
C GLY A 206 -18.71 16.97 -3.39
N ASP A 207 -19.74 17.81 -3.28
CA ASP A 207 -20.94 17.50 -2.50
C ASP A 207 -21.71 16.27 -3.01
N GLU A 208 -21.91 16.13 -4.33
CA GLU A 208 -22.66 15.01 -4.89
C GLU A 208 -22.04 13.65 -4.53
N ILE A 209 -20.70 13.56 -4.64
CA ILE A 209 -19.99 12.33 -4.32
C ILE A 209 -20.02 12.09 -2.81
N ALA A 210 -19.77 13.12 -2.00
CA ALA A 210 -19.79 13.00 -0.54
C ALA A 210 -21.18 12.58 -0.03
N ASP A 211 -22.24 13.21 -0.52
CA ASP A 211 -23.62 12.94 -0.12
C ASP A 211 -24.09 11.54 -0.54
N ARG A 212 -23.61 11.03 -1.68
CA ARG A 212 -23.86 9.63 -2.07
C ARG A 212 -23.10 8.67 -1.15
N PHE A 213 -21.83 8.96 -0.88
CA PHE A 213 -20.95 8.08 -0.10
C PHE A 213 -21.48 7.88 1.33
N ILE A 214 -21.96 8.94 1.99
CA ILE A 214 -22.47 8.85 3.36
C ILE A 214 -23.78 8.06 3.51
N LYS A 215 -24.51 7.81 2.41
CA LYS A 215 -25.70 6.96 2.46
C LYS A 215 -25.35 5.52 2.83
N ARG A 216 -24.16 5.07 2.44
CA ARG A 216 -23.60 3.76 2.84
C ARG A 216 -22.71 3.88 4.07
N PHE A 217 -21.93 4.95 4.17
CA PHE A 217 -20.95 5.16 5.24
C PHE A 217 -21.26 6.43 6.04
N PRO A 218 -22.24 6.40 6.97
CA PRO A 218 -22.58 7.54 7.80
C PRO A 218 -21.36 8.12 8.51
N LEU A 219 -21.37 9.44 8.76
CA LEU A 219 -20.32 10.17 9.48
C LEU A 219 -18.96 10.27 8.76
N THR A 220 -18.86 9.83 7.50
CA THR A 220 -17.60 9.91 6.73
C THR A 220 -17.44 11.17 5.88
N LYS A 221 -18.45 12.05 5.78
CA LYS A 221 -18.32 13.34 5.08
C LYS A 221 -17.47 14.29 5.91
N THR A 222 -16.44 14.85 5.30
CA THR A 222 -15.51 15.81 5.91
C THR A 222 -15.60 17.16 5.21
N LYS A 223 -15.05 18.20 5.85
CA LYS A 223 -14.69 19.44 5.19
C LYS A 223 -13.17 19.44 5.00
N THR A 224 -12.71 19.48 3.76
CA THR A 224 -11.28 19.38 3.46
C THR A 224 -10.55 20.68 3.82
N ARG A 225 -9.21 20.61 3.90
CA ARG A 225 -8.35 21.78 4.01
C ARG A 225 -8.47 22.76 2.83
N PHE A 226 -8.99 22.27 1.70
CA PHE A 226 -9.22 23.06 0.49
C PHE A 226 -10.58 23.78 0.52
N GLY A 227 -11.40 23.50 1.54
CA GLY A 227 -12.66 24.19 1.82
C GLY A 227 -13.90 23.48 1.27
N GLY A 228 -13.76 22.50 0.39
CA GLY A 228 -14.85 21.72 -0.17
C GLY A 228 -15.21 20.46 0.61
N ALA A 229 -16.19 19.72 0.10
CA ALA A 229 -16.64 18.46 0.68
C ALA A 229 -15.68 17.31 0.36
N GLY A 230 -15.28 16.59 1.41
CA GLY A 230 -14.44 15.41 1.33
C GLY A 230 -15.08 14.16 1.93
N ILE A 231 -14.36 13.06 1.85
CA ILE A 231 -14.74 11.78 2.47
C ILE A 231 -13.56 11.13 3.19
N ASP A 232 -13.82 10.48 4.32
CA ASP A 232 -12.86 9.63 5.00
C ASP A 232 -13.07 8.15 4.64
N ILE A 233 -12.16 7.63 3.81
CA ILE A 233 -12.22 6.24 3.32
C ILE A 233 -11.78 5.21 4.37
N ALA A 234 -11.09 5.62 5.43
CA ALA A 234 -10.78 4.68 6.49
C ALA A 234 -11.87 4.55 7.52
N GLU A 235 -12.56 5.64 7.86
CA GLU A 235 -13.78 5.51 8.66
C GLU A 235 -14.80 4.63 7.93
N ALA A 236 -14.91 4.77 6.59
CA ALA A 236 -15.70 3.86 5.78
C ALA A 236 -15.21 2.40 5.85
N ALA A 237 -13.89 2.16 5.80
CA ALA A 237 -13.31 0.83 5.93
C ALA A 237 -13.53 0.21 7.32
N MET A 238 -13.45 1.01 8.39
CA MET A 238 -13.74 0.58 9.76
C MET A 238 -15.19 0.13 9.90
N ILE A 239 -16.14 0.84 9.27
CA ILE A 239 -17.55 0.45 9.20
C ILE A 239 -17.70 -0.91 8.50
N ASP A 240 -17.11 -1.08 7.31
CA ASP A 240 -17.19 -2.34 6.56
C ASP A 240 -16.50 -3.51 7.30
N LEU A 241 -15.36 -3.28 7.95
CA LEU A 241 -14.68 -4.28 8.79
C LEU A 241 -15.59 -4.74 9.94
N ALA A 242 -16.22 -3.80 10.63
CA ALA A 242 -17.16 -4.10 11.71
C ALA A 242 -18.36 -4.91 11.21
N PHE A 243 -18.94 -4.57 10.06
CA PHE A 243 -20.01 -5.36 9.44
C PHE A 243 -19.56 -6.76 9.00
N ALA A 244 -18.29 -6.91 8.61
CA ALA A 244 -17.70 -8.20 8.26
C ALA A 244 -17.35 -9.06 9.50
N GLY A 245 -17.52 -8.54 10.71
CA GLY A 245 -17.20 -9.22 11.97
C GLY A 245 -15.72 -9.12 12.39
N VAL A 246 -14.95 -8.25 11.74
CA VAL A 246 -13.53 -8.00 12.06
C VAL A 246 -13.43 -6.81 12.99
N HIS A 247 -13.04 -7.06 14.24
CA HIS A 247 -13.02 -6.05 15.30
C HIS A 247 -11.61 -5.69 15.80
N GLN A 248 -10.59 -6.46 15.41
CA GLN A 248 -9.21 -6.24 15.82
C GLN A 248 -8.48 -5.46 14.72
N VAL A 249 -8.11 -4.21 15.00
CA VAL A 249 -7.37 -3.37 14.06
C VAL A 249 -6.09 -2.87 14.73
N VAL A 250 -4.94 -3.23 14.15
CA VAL A 250 -3.63 -2.77 14.59
C VAL A 250 -3.34 -1.40 14.00
N ASP A 251 -3.05 -0.43 14.88
CA ASP A 251 -2.63 0.89 14.45
C ASP A 251 -1.16 0.88 14.00
N SER A 252 -0.95 1.08 12.69
CA SER A 252 0.39 1.17 12.11
C SER A 252 0.97 2.60 12.11
N MET A 253 0.16 3.60 12.49
CA MET A 253 0.57 5.00 12.50
C MET A 253 1.83 5.26 13.34
N PRO A 254 1.99 4.72 14.57
CA PRO A 254 3.19 5.01 15.36
C PRO A 254 4.49 4.59 14.66
N ARG A 255 4.46 3.44 13.98
CA ARG A 255 5.62 2.92 13.25
C ARG A 255 5.91 3.73 11.99
N VAL A 256 4.87 4.15 11.27
CA VAL A 256 4.99 5.04 10.12
C VAL A 256 5.49 6.44 10.53
N HIS A 257 5.00 6.98 11.63
CA HIS A 257 5.44 8.26 12.17
C HIS A 257 6.92 8.22 12.52
N ALA A 258 7.36 7.18 13.25
CA ALA A 258 8.78 6.98 13.55
C ALA A 258 9.65 6.88 12.28
N ALA A 259 9.20 6.14 11.26
CA ALA A 259 9.92 6.06 9.98
C ALA A 259 9.99 7.41 9.26
N THR A 260 8.95 8.23 9.35
CA THR A 260 8.92 9.58 8.76
C THR A 260 9.95 10.49 9.42
N GLN A 261 10.03 10.49 10.75
CA GLN A 261 11.00 11.28 11.51
C GLN A 261 12.43 10.80 11.26
N TYR A 262 12.64 9.49 11.17
CA TYR A 262 13.97 8.93 10.91
C TYR A 262 14.55 9.35 9.56
N LEU A 263 13.68 9.62 8.58
CA LEU A 263 14.06 9.99 7.22
C LEU A 263 14.04 11.51 7.02
N GLU A 264 14.00 12.32 8.08
CA GLU A 264 13.81 13.77 7.98
C GLU A 264 14.98 14.55 7.36
N GLU A 265 16.15 13.92 7.35
CA GLU A 265 17.37 14.44 6.72
C GLU A 265 17.81 13.58 5.52
N ASP A 266 16.95 12.66 5.06
CA ASP A 266 17.30 11.74 3.97
C ASP A 266 17.50 12.50 2.64
N PRO A 267 18.66 12.36 1.97
CA PRO A 267 18.98 13.13 0.78
C PRO A 267 18.15 12.72 -0.45
N GLU A 268 17.76 11.45 -0.56
CA GLU A 268 16.92 10.95 -1.65
C GLU A 268 15.49 11.49 -1.52
N LEU A 269 14.92 11.45 -0.30
CA LEU A 269 13.62 12.02 0.01
C LEU A 269 13.61 13.54 -0.15
N ALA A 270 14.71 14.22 0.18
CA ALA A 270 14.85 15.65 -0.03
C ALA A 270 14.81 16.02 -1.52
N GLU A 271 15.41 15.21 -2.40
CA GLU A 271 15.32 15.41 -3.85
C GLU A 271 13.91 15.16 -4.39
N LEU A 272 13.23 14.12 -3.90
CA LEU A 272 11.82 13.88 -4.25
C LEU A 272 10.94 15.07 -3.85
N CYS A 273 11.14 15.64 -2.65
CA CYS A 273 10.38 16.82 -2.21
C CYS A 273 10.63 18.04 -3.11
N ARG A 274 11.87 18.26 -3.56
CA ARG A 274 12.20 19.36 -4.49
C ARG A 274 11.50 19.23 -5.84
N THR A 275 11.27 18.00 -6.29
CA THR A 275 10.74 17.69 -7.63
C THR A 275 9.25 17.33 -7.64
N ASP A 276 8.60 17.23 -6.47
CA ASP A 276 7.19 16.89 -6.34
C ASP A 276 6.24 17.97 -6.91
N GLY A 277 6.69 19.22 -7.02
CA GLY A 277 5.91 20.32 -7.63
C GLY A 277 4.67 20.77 -6.84
N GLU A 278 4.45 20.18 -5.66
CA GLU A 278 3.38 20.52 -4.72
C GLU A 278 3.98 20.40 -3.30
N GLY A 279 3.59 21.29 -2.38
CA GLY A 279 4.12 21.35 -1.00
C GLY A 279 5.48 22.04 -0.87
N PRO A 280 6.00 22.20 0.36
CA PRO A 280 7.33 22.79 0.58
C PRO A 280 8.44 21.97 -0.09
N ALA A 281 9.37 22.66 -0.75
CA ALA A 281 10.51 22.02 -1.42
C ALA A 281 11.58 21.49 -0.46
N LYS A 282 11.67 22.07 0.74
CA LYS A 282 12.59 21.58 1.78
C LYS A 282 11.92 20.46 2.58
N LEU A 283 12.65 19.36 2.77
CA LEU A 283 12.15 18.18 3.47
C LEU A 283 11.70 18.47 4.90
N ALA A 284 12.52 19.16 5.69
CA ALA A 284 12.19 19.52 7.07
C ALA A 284 10.88 20.32 7.16
N GLU A 285 10.71 21.36 6.32
CA GLU A 285 9.46 22.14 6.27
C GLU A 285 8.27 21.27 5.84
N ARG A 286 8.48 20.25 5.01
CA ARG A 286 7.43 19.34 4.59
C ARG A 286 7.01 18.41 5.72
N ILE A 287 7.97 17.88 6.48
CA ILE A 287 7.72 17.01 7.63
C ILE A 287 7.03 17.76 8.76
N ASP A 288 7.46 19.00 9.07
CA ASP A 288 6.84 19.86 10.08
C ASP A 288 5.35 20.14 9.80
N ASN A 289 4.95 20.09 8.52
CA ASN A 289 3.57 20.33 8.09
C ASN A 289 2.70 19.05 8.04
N ILE A 290 3.25 17.87 8.34
CA ILE A 290 2.50 16.62 8.37
C ILE A 290 1.63 16.59 9.64
N SER A 291 0.31 16.58 9.45
CA SER A 291 -0.67 16.32 10.50
C SER A 291 -1.05 14.84 10.57
N HIS A 292 -0.99 14.14 9.43
CA HIS A 292 -1.37 12.74 9.29
C HIS A 292 -0.24 11.96 8.60
N SER A 293 0.59 11.25 9.36
CA SER A 293 1.74 10.51 8.78
C SER A 293 1.33 9.40 7.80
N MET A 294 0.12 8.85 7.94
CA MET A 294 -0.45 7.90 6.98
C MET A 294 -1.00 8.56 5.71
N CYS A 295 -1.12 9.89 5.69
CA CYS A 295 -1.67 10.62 4.56
C CYS A 295 -0.67 10.65 3.39
N THR A 296 -1.04 10.00 2.29
CA THR A 296 -0.23 9.95 1.05
C THR A 296 0.01 11.32 0.43
N LEU A 297 -0.95 12.25 0.57
CA LEU A 297 -0.82 13.63 0.08
C LEU A 297 0.17 14.45 0.94
N GLU A 298 0.07 14.34 2.26
CA GLU A 298 0.90 15.14 3.17
C GLU A 298 2.33 14.60 3.27
N ASN A 299 2.47 13.30 3.48
CA ASN A 299 3.74 12.67 3.80
C ASN A 299 4.49 12.30 2.50
N PRO A 300 5.68 12.88 2.25
CA PRO A 300 6.41 12.68 1.01
C PRO A 300 6.94 11.25 0.83
N LEU A 301 6.95 10.42 1.87
CA LEU A 301 7.34 9.01 1.80
C LEU A 301 6.50 8.19 0.81
N TRP A 302 5.28 8.62 0.51
CA TRP A 302 4.31 7.87 -0.26
C TRP A 302 4.12 8.44 -1.65
N TYR A 303 3.80 7.63 -2.64
CA TYR A 303 3.20 8.17 -3.87
C TYR A 303 1.78 8.69 -3.58
N SER A 304 1.38 9.77 -4.27
CA SER A 304 0.02 10.31 -4.18
C SER A 304 -0.45 10.81 -5.54
N HIS A 305 -1.59 10.29 -5.97
CA HIS A 305 -2.23 10.70 -7.21
C HIS A 305 -2.77 12.14 -7.10
N ARG A 306 -3.36 12.49 -5.97
CA ARG A 306 -3.86 13.84 -5.66
C ARG A 306 -2.72 14.86 -5.68
N ARG A 307 -1.56 14.50 -5.13
CA ARG A 307 -0.38 15.37 -5.17
C ARG A 307 0.12 15.59 -6.58
N ALA A 308 0.26 14.52 -7.36
CA ALA A 308 0.63 14.59 -8.76
C ALA A 308 -0.34 15.47 -9.57
N ALA A 309 -1.65 15.30 -9.35
CA ALA A 309 -2.68 16.12 -10.00
C ALA A 309 -2.57 17.61 -9.64
N LEU A 310 -2.34 17.94 -8.36
CA LEU A 310 -2.13 19.33 -7.92
C LEU A 310 -0.85 19.94 -8.51
N ALA A 311 0.18 19.13 -8.73
CA ALA A 311 1.42 19.51 -9.40
C ALA A 311 1.31 19.55 -10.94
N ASN A 312 0.15 19.23 -11.52
CA ASN A 312 -0.07 19.07 -12.97
C ASN A 312 0.85 18.02 -13.63
N LYS A 313 1.24 16.98 -12.87
CA LYS A 313 1.98 15.83 -13.41
C LYS A 313 1.03 14.92 -14.18
N THR A 314 1.55 14.32 -15.26
CA THR A 314 0.76 13.38 -16.07
C THR A 314 0.84 11.94 -15.57
N HIS A 315 1.83 11.64 -14.74
CA HIS A 315 2.06 10.31 -14.19
C HIS A 315 2.55 10.40 -12.73
N GLU A 316 2.44 9.27 -12.03
CA GLU A 316 3.02 9.06 -10.72
C GLU A 316 3.22 7.57 -10.45
N GLY A 317 4.15 7.23 -9.56
CA GLY A 317 4.40 5.85 -9.15
C GLY A 317 3.30 5.24 -8.27
N ARG A 318 3.49 3.98 -7.90
CA ARG A 318 2.62 3.23 -6.98
C ARG A 318 3.46 2.57 -5.89
N LEU A 319 3.03 2.73 -4.64
CA LEU A 319 3.56 1.95 -3.52
C LEU A 319 2.82 0.61 -3.45
N LEU A 320 3.42 -0.38 -2.76
CA LEU A 320 2.75 -1.60 -2.35
C LEU A 320 2.57 -1.63 -0.83
N ALA A 321 1.37 -2.00 -0.41
CA ALA A 321 1.11 -2.52 0.92
C ALA A 321 0.99 -4.04 0.80
N LEU A 322 1.82 -4.77 1.55
CA LEU A 322 1.95 -6.22 1.45
C LEU A 322 1.61 -6.87 2.78
N ILE A 323 1.01 -8.06 2.70
CA ILE A 323 0.87 -8.97 3.83
C ILE A 323 1.49 -10.32 3.46
N VAL A 324 2.23 -10.89 4.40
CA VAL A 324 2.91 -12.17 4.26
C VAL A 324 2.78 -12.96 5.56
N ARG A 325 2.65 -14.28 5.43
CA ARG A 325 2.77 -15.22 6.56
C ARG A 325 4.11 -15.94 6.50
N ASP A 326 4.64 -16.23 7.68
CA ASP A 326 5.80 -17.10 7.86
C ASP A 326 5.50 -18.55 7.42
#